data_AF-A0AAF0ES42-F1
#
_entry.id   AF-A0AAF0ES42-F1
#
_cell.length_a   1.000
_cell.length_b   1.000
_cell.length_c   1.000
_cell.angle_alpha   90.00
_cell.angle_beta   90.00
_cell.angle_gamma   90.00
#
_symmetry.space_group_name_H-M   'P 1'
#
loop_
_entity.id
_entity.type
_entity.pdbx_description
1 polymer ?
#
loop_
_entity_poly.entity_id
_entity_poly.type
_entity_poly.pdbx_seq_one_letter_code
_entity_poly.pdbx_strand_id
1 'polypeptide(L)'
;MYGAVQLVTSLCRGGGREYARRDSLLYPLVPGATVPLLHAVPLIGTALAGQLVHEAGHAIAASLEGVSPMRVGASLFFPFVPVAYVVLPQLRRGTFERRRVALRVISAGVWHNVVFLAALFLVAASLGPLFTDANGLLVEHANGLGSWVPAGSTLVVLGDRNISDASAQDRMALWDAFSRGDALEAGRCVPDELWRNATDTCCTSPNDTHACFNDGSAGRCLDPLFVFTQLPPCSGCVGRCVRSSPDERLIHIAVTRDKSVQTVVLRGTLGMAVSTHTLRPAVRALVGYGAVDVTVYYMRLWYWYALVTGVALCIFNMLPLPGLDGSAYVRVVIEGHVIGQQQSSDVPLGDDLEDPAAPQERASDQFAAKMQRVIERVTLGVTVLALVGSIISLL
;
A
#
# COMPACT_ATOMS: atom_id res chain seq x y z
N MET A 1 11.59 2.28 20.44
CA MET A 1 10.26 2.44 19.80
C MET A 1 10.28 3.35 18.58
N TYR A 2 10.81 4.59 18.64
CA TYR A 2 10.82 5.51 17.49
C TYR A 2 11.44 4.95 16.19
N GLY A 3 12.63 4.32 16.26
CA GLY A 3 13.25 3.71 15.07
C GLY A 3 12.50 2.50 14.50
N ALA A 4 11.75 1.77 15.34
CA ALA A 4 10.93 0.64 14.91
C ALA A 4 9.66 1.12 14.18
N VAL A 5 9.01 2.16 14.69
CA VAL A 5 7.85 2.79 14.03
C VAL A 5 8.28 3.45 12.71
N GLN A 6 9.45 4.09 12.67
CA GLN A 6 10.01 4.68 11.45
C GLN A 6 10.43 3.63 10.41
N LEU A 7 10.99 2.49 10.84
CA LEU A 7 11.23 1.38 9.93
C LEU A 7 9.91 0.83 9.38
N VAL A 8 8.91 0.57 10.22
CA VAL A 8 7.59 0.09 9.75
C VAL A 8 6.95 1.10 8.80
N THR A 9 6.98 2.40 9.10
CA THR A 9 6.48 3.42 8.16
C THR A 9 7.31 3.52 6.90
N SER A 10 8.63 3.31 6.94
CA SER A 10 9.49 3.22 5.76
C SER A 10 9.20 1.96 4.93
N LEU A 11 8.93 0.82 5.58
CA LEU A 11 8.56 -0.44 4.92
C LEU A 11 7.18 -0.30 4.25
N CYS A 12 6.24 0.38 4.90
CA CYS A 12 4.92 0.70 4.33
C CYS A 12 4.99 1.75 3.21
N ARG A 13 5.91 2.72 3.28
CA ARG A 13 6.05 3.81 2.30
C ARG A 13 6.90 3.45 1.07
N GLY A 14 7.90 2.59 1.23
CA GLY A 14 8.82 2.19 0.13
C GLY A 14 8.15 1.32 -0.94
N GLY A 15 7.20 0.46 -0.57
CA GLY A 15 6.54 -0.44 -1.52
C GLY A 15 5.38 0.15 -2.33
N GLY A 16 4.82 1.30 -1.93
CA GLY A 16 3.53 1.78 -2.45
C GLY A 16 3.56 3.02 -3.37
N ARG A 17 4.72 3.66 -3.59
CA ARG A 17 4.78 4.99 -4.20
C ARG A 17 5.10 5.07 -5.68
N GLU A 18 5.46 3.96 -6.32
CA GLU A 18 5.45 3.91 -7.80
C GLU A 18 4.05 4.08 -8.39
N TYR A 19 2.99 3.89 -7.58
CA TYR A 19 1.60 3.82 -8.06
C TYR A 19 0.66 4.84 -7.42
N ALA A 20 1.12 5.62 -6.43
CA ALA A 20 0.31 6.64 -5.75
C ALA A 20 0.23 7.96 -6.54
N ARG A 21 0.13 7.88 -7.87
CA ARG A 21 -0.10 9.03 -8.76
C ARG A 21 -1.50 8.96 -9.37
N ARG A 22 -2.53 9.03 -8.53
CA ARG A 22 -3.92 9.44 -8.84
C ARG A 22 -4.71 9.52 -7.54
N ASP A 23 -5.56 10.54 -7.40
CA ASP A 23 -6.44 10.81 -6.25
C ASP A 23 -7.63 9.82 -6.18
N SER A 24 -7.37 8.53 -6.34
CA SER A 24 -8.38 7.48 -6.29
C SER A 24 -8.38 6.82 -4.92
N LEU A 25 -9.53 6.82 -4.24
CA LEU A 25 -9.73 6.32 -2.88
C LEU A 25 -9.50 4.79 -2.74
N LEU A 26 -9.49 4.07 -3.87
CA LEU A 26 -9.22 2.63 -3.99
C LEU A 26 -8.43 2.35 -5.27
N TYR A 27 -7.26 1.72 -5.15
CA TYR A 27 -6.41 1.34 -6.28
C TYR A 27 -6.30 -0.20 -6.35
N PRO A 28 -6.90 -0.86 -7.35
CA PRO A 28 -6.86 -2.31 -7.49
C PRO A 28 -5.46 -2.77 -7.90
N LEU A 29 -4.94 -3.80 -7.21
CA LEU A 29 -3.64 -4.39 -7.48
C LEU A 29 -3.79 -5.57 -8.45
N VAL A 30 -3.58 -5.30 -9.73
CA VAL A 30 -3.64 -6.24 -10.85
C VAL A 30 -2.23 -6.43 -11.43
N PRO A 31 -1.58 -7.59 -11.22
CA PRO A 31 -0.27 -7.89 -11.81
C PRO A 31 -0.28 -7.79 -13.33
N GLY A 32 0.72 -7.10 -13.88
CA GLY A 32 0.87 -6.84 -15.32
C GLY A 32 0.07 -5.64 -15.84
N ALA A 33 -0.88 -5.10 -15.07
CA ALA A 33 -1.64 -3.90 -15.44
C ALA A 33 -1.33 -2.70 -14.55
N THR A 34 -1.38 -2.89 -13.23
CA THR A 34 -1.19 -1.83 -12.22
C THR A 34 0.01 -2.06 -11.32
N VAL A 35 0.59 -3.27 -11.33
CA VAL A 35 1.87 -3.58 -10.67
C VAL A 35 2.70 -4.49 -11.59
N PRO A 36 4.03 -4.56 -11.45
CA PRO A 36 4.86 -5.39 -12.31
C PRO A 36 4.46 -6.87 -12.16
N LEU A 37 4.53 -7.65 -13.24
CA LEU A 37 4.07 -9.05 -13.22
C LEU A 37 4.80 -9.89 -12.15
N LEU A 38 6.08 -9.61 -11.90
CA LEU A 38 6.87 -10.32 -10.88
C LEU A 38 6.33 -10.12 -9.46
N HIS A 39 5.60 -9.03 -9.20
CA HIS A 39 4.95 -8.80 -7.90
C HIS A 39 3.76 -9.73 -7.66
N ALA A 40 3.31 -10.49 -8.67
CA ALA A 40 2.31 -11.54 -8.48
C ALA A 40 2.77 -12.58 -7.45
N VAL A 41 4.07 -12.91 -7.41
CA VAL A 41 4.62 -13.92 -6.49
C VAL A 41 4.42 -13.53 -5.02
N PRO A 42 4.93 -12.37 -4.54
CA PRO A 42 4.69 -11.97 -3.15
C PRO A 42 3.21 -11.71 -2.87
N LEU A 43 2.46 -11.11 -3.81
CA LEU A 43 1.02 -10.85 -3.64
C LEU A 43 0.21 -12.14 -3.41
N ILE A 44 0.39 -13.14 -4.28
CA ILE A 44 -0.32 -14.44 -4.17
C ILE A 44 0.18 -15.20 -2.94
N GLY A 45 1.49 -15.18 -2.69
CA GLY A 45 2.10 -15.87 -1.55
C GLY A 45 1.59 -15.35 -0.20
N THR A 46 1.51 -14.03 -0.01
CA THR A 46 1.01 -13.46 1.25
C THR A 46 -0.49 -13.58 1.39
N ALA A 47 -1.25 -13.50 0.29
CA ALA A 47 -2.70 -13.75 0.30
C ALA A 47 -3.01 -15.19 0.74
N LEU A 48 -2.29 -16.17 0.17
CA LEU A 48 -2.46 -17.58 0.53
C LEU A 48 -2.06 -17.84 1.98
N ALA A 49 -0.94 -17.28 2.44
CA ALA A 49 -0.54 -17.40 3.84
C ALA A 49 -1.61 -16.84 4.79
N GLY A 50 -2.16 -15.66 4.48
CA GLY A 50 -3.25 -15.06 5.26
C GLY A 50 -4.52 -15.92 5.26
N GLN A 51 -4.90 -16.51 4.14
CA GLN A 51 -6.03 -17.43 4.09
C GLN A 51 -5.79 -18.69 4.92
N LEU A 52 -4.59 -19.28 4.88
CA LEU A 52 -4.26 -20.45 5.70
C LEU A 52 -4.36 -20.14 7.19
N VAL A 53 -3.87 -18.97 7.63
CA VAL A 53 -4.01 -18.51 9.02
C VAL A 53 -5.47 -18.29 9.39
N HIS A 54 -6.25 -17.69 8.51
CA HIS A 54 -7.68 -17.46 8.69
C HIS A 54 -8.46 -18.76 8.93
N GLU A 55 -8.31 -19.71 8.00
CA GLU A 55 -8.97 -21.00 8.07
C GLU A 55 -8.50 -21.83 9.27
N ALA A 56 -7.21 -21.79 9.57
CA ALA A 56 -6.67 -22.39 10.80
C ALA A 56 -7.33 -21.79 12.04
N GLY A 57 -7.62 -20.49 12.05
CA GLY A 57 -8.34 -19.82 13.13
C GLY A 57 -9.72 -20.42 13.39
N HIS A 58 -10.52 -20.64 12.33
CA HIS A 58 -11.81 -21.34 12.46
C HIS A 58 -11.64 -22.76 12.98
N ALA A 59 -10.70 -23.53 12.43
CA ALA A 59 -10.47 -24.92 12.81
C ALA A 59 -10.01 -25.05 14.28
N ILE A 60 -9.11 -24.17 14.73
CA ILE A 60 -8.62 -24.14 16.12
C ILE A 60 -9.76 -23.78 17.06
N ALA A 61 -10.53 -22.71 16.77
CA ALA A 61 -11.64 -22.31 17.62
C ALA A 61 -12.74 -23.38 17.69
N ALA A 62 -13.07 -24.00 16.56
CA ALA A 62 -14.03 -25.12 16.53
C ALA A 62 -13.54 -26.28 17.40
N SER A 63 -12.28 -26.66 17.27
CA SER A 63 -11.68 -27.78 18.03
C SER A 63 -11.67 -27.50 19.54
N LEU A 64 -11.38 -26.26 19.96
CA LEU A 64 -11.42 -25.84 21.36
C LEU A 64 -12.84 -25.89 21.97
N GLU A 65 -13.86 -25.71 21.14
CA GLU A 65 -15.27 -25.82 21.53
C GLU A 65 -15.83 -27.25 21.34
N GLY A 66 -14.95 -28.24 21.09
CA GLY A 66 -15.31 -29.65 20.92
C GLY A 66 -15.95 -29.99 19.58
N VAL A 67 -15.75 -29.15 18.56
CA VAL A 67 -16.36 -29.29 17.23
C VAL A 67 -15.28 -29.66 16.22
N SER A 68 -15.31 -30.90 15.73
CA SER A 68 -14.33 -31.37 14.75
C SER A 68 -14.61 -30.80 13.35
N PRO A 69 -13.60 -30.25 12.65
CA PRO A 69 -13.73 -29.85 11.25
C PRO A 69 -14.08 -31.06 10.37
N MET A 70 -14.99 -30.88 9.42
CA MET A 70 -15.39 -31.96 8.51
C MET A 70 -14.39 -32.12 7.36
N ARG A 71 -13.94 -31.00 6.78
CA ARG A 71 -12.97 -30.96 5.70
C ARG A 71 -12.11 -29.71 5.83
N VAL A 72 -10.83 -29.84 5.53
CA VAL A 72 -9.89 -28.72 5.39
C VAL A 72 -9.19 -28.93 4.06
N GLY A 73 -9.05 -27.89 3.25
CA GLY A 73 -8.44 -28.02 1.94
C GLY A 73 -8.05 -26.69 1.32
N ALA A 74 -7.49 -26.78 0.12
CA ALA A 74 -7.25 -25.65 -0.76
C ALA A 74 -7.82 -25.97 -2.14
N SER A 75 -8.28 -24.95 -2.84
CA SER A 75 -8.77 -25.01 -4.21
C SER A 75 -8.13 -23.90 -5.03
N LEU A 76 -8.06 -24.08 -6.35
CA LEU A 76 -7.60 -23.06 -7.27
C LEU A 76 -8.81 -22.47 -7.98
N PHE A 77 -9.16 -21.23 -7.66
CA PHE A 77 -10.22 -20.50 -8.33
C PHE A 77 -9.71 -19.90 -9.63
N PHE A 78 -10.56 -19.81 -10.65
CA PHE A 78 -10.17 -19.27 -11.96
C PHE A 78 -9.89 -17.76 -11.85
N PRO A 79 -8.79 -17.20 -12.41
CA PRO A 79 -7.73 -17.84 -13.19
C PRO A 79 -6.44 -18.04 -12.38
N PHE A 80 -6.35 -19.04 -11.51
CA PHE A 80 -5.17 -19.36 -10.67
C PHE A 80 -5.06 -18.61 -9.32
N VAL A 81 -6.19 -18.27 -8.69
CA VAL A 81 -6.20 -17.74 -7.32
C VAL A 81 -6.33 -18.90 -6.33
N PRO A 82 -5.29 -19.24 -5.54
CA PRO A 82 -5.42 -20.27 -4.52
C PRO A 82 -6.34 -19.76 -3.40
N VAL A 83 -7.20 -20.65 -2.91
CA VAL A 83 -8.17 -20.37 -1.84
C VAL A 83 -8.13 -21.53 -0.86
N ALA A 84 -7.80 -21.25 0.41
CA ALA A 84 -7.96 -22.21 1.50
C ALA A 84 -9.42 -22.22 2.00
N TYR A 85 -9.90 -23.34 2.51
CA TYR A 85 -11.22 -23.44 3.12
C TYR A 85 -11.27 -24.50 4.24
N VAL A 86 -12.08 -24.24 5.26
CA VAL A 86 -12.48 -25.19 6.30
C VAL A 86 -14.00 -25.33 6.30
N VAL A 87 -14.48 -26.58 6.22
CA VAL A 87 -15.89 -26.91 6.33
C VAL A 87 -16.18 -27.37 7.74
N LEU A 88 -17.00 -26.62 8.45
CA LEU A 88 -17.44 -26.93 9.81
C LEU A 88 -18.85 -27.52 9.85
N PRO A 89 -19.17 -28.32 10.87
CA PRO A 89 -20.55 -28.72 11.16
C PRO A 89 -21.44 -27.49 11.39
N GLN A 90 -22.74 -27.67 11.17
CA GLN A 90 -23.72 -26.59 11.37
C GLN A 90 -23.86 -26.22 12.85
N LEU A 91 -23.07 -25.26 13.32
CA LEU A 91 -23.07 -24.75 14.71
C LEU A 91 -24.25 -23.82 15.04
N ARG A 92 -25.11 -23.57 14.06
CA ARG A 92 -25.97 -22.39 14.01
C ARG A 92 -27.28 -22.52 14.80
N ARG A 93 -27.70 -23.74 15.18
CA ARG A 93 -29.00 -23.97 15.83
C ARG A 93 -28.89 -24.45 17.27
N GLY A 94 -29.66 -23.79 18.14
CA GLY A 94 -29.94 -24.22 19.50
C GLY A 94 -29.84 -23.08 20.52
N THR A 95 -29.52 -23.46 21.75
CA THR A 95 -29.49 -22.58 22.93
C THR A 95 -28.59 -21.36 22.76
N PHE A 96 -28.75 -20.38 23.65
CA PHE A 96 -27.88 -19.20 23.75
C PHE A 96 -26.39 -19.55 23.71
N GLU A 97 -25.99 -20.62 24.42
CA GLU A 97 -24.60 -21.11 24.44
C GLU A 97 -24.09 -21.53 23.05
N ARG A 98 -24.89 -22.25 22.25
CA ARG A 98 -24.47 -22.64 20.88
C ARG A 98 -24.29 -21.44 19.96
N ARG A 99 -25.14 -20.41 20.09
CA ARG A 99 -24.98 -19.16 19.32
C ARG A 99 -23.69 -18.44 19.68
N ARG A 100 -23.33 -18.41 20.96
CA ARG A 100 -22.06 -17.83 21.42
C ARG A 100 -20.85 -18.58 20.87
N VAL A 101 -20.89 -19.91 20.90
CA VAL A 101 -19.87 -20.76 20.28
C VAL A 101 -19.77 -20.48 18.78
N ALA A 102 -20.91 -20.41 18.06
CA ALA A 102 -20.93 -20.08 16.64
C ALA A 102 -20.28 -18.71 16.36
N LEU A 103 -20.62 -17.66 17.12
CA LEU A 103 -20.01 -16.34 16.96
C LEU A 103 -18.49 -16.34 17.22
N ARG A 104 -18.02 -17.09 18.22
CA ARG A 104 -16.57 -17.26 18.46
C ARG A 104 -15.87 -17.94 17.30
N VAL A 105 -16.44 -19.02 16.79
CA VAL A 105 -15.85 -19.78 15.68
C VAL A 105 -15.88 -18.96 14.38
N ILE A 106 -16.97 -18.25 14.08
CA ILE A 106 -17.09 -17.37 12.90
C ILE A 106 -16.12 -16.19 12.99
N SER A 107 -15.95 -15.58 14.17
CA SER A 107 -15.01 -14.45 14.32
C SER A 107 -13.54 -14.88 14.42
N ALA A 108 -13.27 -16.17 14.66
CA ALA A 108 -11.92 -16.67 14.89
C ALA A 108 -11.00 -16.48 13.69
N GLY A 109 -11.46 -16.67 12.46
CA GLY A 109 -10.62 -16.52 11.27
C GLY A 109 -10.07 -15.09 11.15
N VAL A 110 -10.95 -14.10 11.27
CA VAL A 110 -10.54 -12.69 11.23
C VAL A 110 -9.68 -12.30 12.44
N TRP A 111 -9.99 -12.80 13.64
CA TRP A 111 -9.15 -12.60 14.81
C TRP A 111 -7.72 -13.10 14.61
N HIS A 112 -7.54 -14.31 14.05
CA HIS A 112 -6.21 -14.86 13.80
C HIS A 112 -5.44 -14.05 12.74
N ASN A 113 -6.11 -13.51 11.72
CA ASN A 113 -5.48 -12.58 10.79
C ASN A 113 -5.03 -11.28 11.46
N VAL A 114 -5.82 -10.72 12.39
CA VAL A 114 -5.41 -9.55 13.19
C VAL A 114 -4.19 -9.87 14.05
N VAL A 115 -4.17 -11.02 14.73
CA VAL A 115 -3.02 -11.48 15.51
C VAL A 115 -1.79 -11.68 14.63
N PHE A 116 -1.95 -12.26 13.44
CA PHE A 116 -0.87 -12.45 12.48
C PHE A 116 -0.30 -11.11 11.99
N LEU A 117 -1.14 -10.13 11.67
CA LEU A 117 -0.71 -8.77 11.33
C LEU A 117 0.04 -8.11 12.49
N ALA A 118 -0.45 -8.27 13.73
CA ALA A 118 0.25 -7.77 14.92
C ALA A 118 1.61 -8.44 15.10
N ALA A 119 1.72 -9.75 14.88
CA ALA A 119 2.98 -10.48 14.93
C ALA A 119 3.96 -9.99 13.84
N LEU A 120 3.50 -9.79 12.60
CA LEU A 120 4.32 -9.22 11.53
C LEU A 120 4.81 -7.81 11.86
N PHE A 121 3.96 -6.97 12.45
CA PHE A 121 4.35 -5.65 12.94
C PHE A 121 5.44 -5.74 14.01
N LEU A 122 5.32 -6.65 14.97
CA LEU A 122 6.33 -6.87 16.03
C LEU A 122 7.65 -7.37 15.45
N VAL A 123 7.62 -8.27 14.47
CA VAL A 123 8.81 -8.74 13.75
C VAL A 123 9.47 -7.58 12.99
N ALA A 124 8.71 -6.77 12.25
CA ALA A 124 9.28 -5.61 11.56
C ALA A 124 9.87 -4.60 12.55
N ALA A 125 9.20 -4.37 13.68
CA ALA A 125 9.68 -3.50 14.73
C ALA A 125 10.99 -3.98 15.37
N SER A 126 11.18 -5.30 15.53
CA SER A 126 12.39 -5.88 16.09
C SER A 126 13.61 -5.81 15.16
N LEU A 127 13.38 -5.63 13.86
CA LEU A 127 14.44 -5.45 12.86
C LEU A 127 14.94 -4.00 12.77
N GLY A 128 14.24 -3.03 13.37
CA GLY A 128 14.63 -1.62 13.46
C GLY A 128 16.11 -1.36 13.77
N PRO A 129 16.69 -1.98 14.81
CA PRO A 129 18.10 -1.81 15.19
C PRO A 129 19.11 -2.27 14.14
N LEU A 130 18.73 -3.07 13.14
CA LEU A 130 19.62 -3.48 12.05
C LEU A 130 19.82 -2.37 11.03
N PHE A 131 18.95 -1.37 11.03
CA PHE A 131 19.01 -0.23 10.12
C PHE A 131 19.64 0.99 10.82
N THR A 132 20.20 1.85 10.01
CA THR A 132 20.75 3.15 10.39
C THR A 132 20.34 4.17 9.34
N ASP A 133 20.51 5.44 9.70
CA ASP A 133 20.32 6.53 8.76
C ASP A 133 21.29 6.40 7.57
N ALA A 134 20.78 6.62 6.35
CA ALA A 134 21.59 6.69 5.14
C ALA A 134 22.30 8.05 4.95
N ASN A 135 22.02 9.06 5.79
CA ASN A 135 22.50 10.45 5.66
C ASN A 135 22.18 11.08 4.29
N GLY A 136 21.00 10.70 3.76
CA GLY A 136 20.48 11.07 2.45
C GLY A 136 19.29 10.18 2.09
N LEU A 137 18.96 10.10 0.80
CA LEU A 137 17.93 9.18 0.30
C LEU A 137 18.59 8.07 -0.51
N LEU A 138 18.63 6.87 0.06
CA LEU A 138 19.11 5.66 -0.61
C LEU A 138 18.17 5.31 -1.77
N VAL A 139 18.71 5.18 -2.97
CA VAL A 139 17.99 4.74 -4.16
C VAL A 139 17.80 3.23 -4.08
N GLU A 140 16.56 2.78 -3.94
CA GLU A 140 16.22 1.35 -3.92
C GLU A 140 16.07 0.81 -5.34
N HIS A 141 15.34 1.54 -6.16
CA HIS A 141 15.06 1.19 -7.55
C HIS A 141 14.86 2.44 -8.39
N ALA A 142 15.31 2.41 -9.65
CA ALA A 142 15.16 3.53 -10.58
C ALA A 142 14.87 2.99 -11.99
N ASN A 143 13.62 3.14 -12.44
CA ASN A 143 13.17 2.69 -13.75
C ASN A 143 13.76 3.55 -14.87
N GLY A 144 14.49 2.92 -15.80
CA GLY A 144 15.07 3.61 -16.97
C GLY A 144 16.20 4.60 -16.65
N LEU A 145 16.60 4.71 -15.37
CA LEU A 145 17.58 5.66 -14.88
C LEU A 145 18.86 5.00 -14.35
N GLY A 146 18.95 3.66 -14.35
CA GLY A 146 20.01 2.91 -13.67
C GLY A 146 21.44 3.23 -14.12
N SER A 147 21.64 3.78 -15.33
CA SER A 147 22.96 4.24 -15.80
C SER A 147 23.41 5.54 -15.14
N TRP A 148 22.47 6.43 -14.81
CA TRP A 148 22.72 7.76 -14.25
C TRP A 148 22.51 7.79 -12.73
N VAL A 149 21.51 7.05 -12.26
CA VAL A 149 21.11 6.93 -10.86
C VAL A 149 20.97 5.43 -10.53
N PRO A 150 22.10 4.74 -10.27
CA PRO A 150 22.09 3.31 -9.98
C PRO A 150 21.47 3.03 -8.61
N ALA A 151 20.80 1.89 -8.47
CA ALA A 151 20.36 1.39 -7.18
C ALA A 151 21.54 1.24 -6.21
N GLY A 152 21.30 1.53 -4.92
CA GLY A 152 22.31 1.56 -3.87
C GLY A 152 23.06 2.89 -3.74
N SER A 153 22.91 3.81 -4.69
CA SER A 153 23.43 5.18 -4.55
C SER A 153 22.60 6.01 -3.57
N THR A 154 23.18 7.11 -3.04
CA THR A 154 22.50 7.96 -2.04
C THR A 154 22.33 9.37 -2.58
N LEU A 155 21.10 9.86 -2.68
CA LEU A 155 20.82 11.26 -3.02
C LEU A 155 21.13 12.14 -1.82
N VAL A 156 21.90 13.19 -2.05
CA VAL A 156 22.36 14.14 -1.03
C VAL A 156 21.88 15.56 -1.31
N VAL A 157 21.48 15.86 -2.54
CA VAL A 157 20.87 17.14 -2.94
C VAL A 157 19.60 16.90 -3.75
N LEU A 158 18.54 17.64 -3.43
CA LEU A 158 17.30 17.74 -4.21
C LEU A 158 17.07 19.21 -4.60
N GLY A 159 17.12 19.50 -5.90
CA GLY A 159 17.08 20.86 -6.40
C GLY A 159 18.25 21.69 -5.85
N ASP A 160 17.94 22.71 -5.04
CA ASP A 160 18.94 23.57 -4.38
C ASP A 160 19.15 23.25 -2.89
N ARG A 161 18.54 22.17 -2.40
CA ARG A 161 18.59 21.80 -0.98
C ARG A 161 19.54 20.63 -0.78
N ASN A 162 20.59 20.85 0.00
CA ASN A 162 21.33 19.74 0.62
C ASN A 162 20.44 19.10 1.68
N ILE A 163 20.23 17.80 1.56
CA ILE A 163 19.32 17.04 2.41
C ILE A 163 20.04 16.11 3.40
N SER A 164 21.37 16.05 3.36
CA SER A 164 22.15 15.14 4.21
C SER A 164 22.00 15.42 5.70
N ASP A 165 21.94 16.70 6.07
CA ASP A 165 21.82 17.12 7.49
C ASP A 165 20.36 17.17 7.97
N ALA A 166 19.39 16.96 7.07
CA ALA A 166 17.97 16.99 7.41
C ALA A 166 17.54 15.69 8.10
N SER A 167 16.54 15.80 8.99
CA SER A 167 15.96 14.62 9.63
C SER A 167 15.37 13.66 8.59
N ALA A 168 15.30 12.36 8.91
CA ALA A 168 14.72 11.37 8.01
C ALA A 168 13.26 11.72 7.60
N GLN A 169 12.50 12.36 8.49
CA GLN A 169 11.14 12.78 8.21
C GLN A 169 11.11 13.96 7.21
N ASP A 170 11.98 14.95 7.41
CA ASP A 170 12.06 16.12 6.53
C ASP A 170 12.58 15.74 5.14
N ARG A 171 13.55 14.83 5.05
CA ARG A 171 14.01 14.26 3.78
C ARG A 171 12.88 13.64 2.98
N MET A 172 12.03 12.85 3.63
CA MET A 172 10.90 12.21 2.96
C MET A 172 9.83 13.24 2.57
N ALA A 173 9.58 14.26 3.40
CA ALA A 173 8.67 15.35 3.06
C ALA A 173 9.15 16.17 1.86
N LEU A 174 10.46 16.47 1.79
CA LEU A 174 11.09 17.13 0.65
C LEU A 174 11.03 16.26 -0.60
N TRP A 175 11.31 14.97 -0.49
CA TRP A 175 11.15 14.03 -1.60
C TRP A 175 9.72 13.98 -2.12
N ASP A 176 8.73 14.00 -1.23
CA ASP A 176 7.32 13.99 -1.60
C ASP A 176 6.91 15.25 -2.34
N ALA A 177 7.36 16.41 -1.88
CA ALA A 177 7.16 17.68 -2.57
C ALA A 177 7.83 17.68 -3.95
N PHE A 178 9.10 17.27 -3.99
CA PHE A 178 9.88 17.18 -5.22
C PHE A 178 9.23 16.26 -6.26
N SER A 179 8.76 15.08 -5.84
CA SER A 179 8.14 14.08 -6.72
C SER A 179 6.79 14.53 -7.29
N ARG A 180 6.09 15.45 -6.60
CA ARG A 180 4.87 16.09 -7.12
C ARG A 180 5.17 17.19 -8.14
N GLY A 181 6.42 17.62 -8.25
CA GLY A 181 6.83 18.75 -9.07
C GLY A 181 6.76 20.09 -8.34
N ASP A 182 6.72 20.09 -7.01
CA ASP A 182 6.85 21.32 -6.23
C ASP A 182 8.26 21.88 -6.46
N ALA A 183 8.36 23.15 -6.87
CA ALA A 183 9.64 23.77 -7.21
C ALA A 183 10.53 23.91 -5.98
N LEU A 184 11.52 23.02 -5.88
CA LEU A 184 12.60 23.11 -4.88
C LEU A 184 13.81 23.92 -5.36
N GLU A 185 13.78 24.35 -6.63
CA GLU A 185 14.86 25.07 -7.30
C GLU A 185 14.56 26.57 -7.35
N ALA A 186 15.54 27.38 -6.97
CA ALA A 186 15.52 28.81 -7.16
C ALA A 186 15.87 29.15 -8.62
N GLY A 187 15.42 30.33 -9.07
CA GLY A 187 15.87 30.87 -10.36
C GLY A 187 17.39 31.06 -10.39
N ARG A 188 17.98 30.93 -11.57
CA ARG A 188 19.41 31.10 -11.82
C ARG A 188 19.68 32.44 -12.50
N CYS A 189 20.79 33.07 -12.12
CA CYS A 189 21.24 34.33 -12.70
C CYS A 189 22.05 34.05 -13.97
N VAL A 190 21.51 34.41 -15.12
CA VAL A 190 22.15 34.25 -16.42
C VAL A 190 22.69 35.60 -16.91
N PRO A 191 23.97 35.71 -17.28
CA PRO A 191 24.52 36.93 -17.89
C PRO A 191 23.80 37.30 -19.19
N ASP A 192 23.60 38.60 -19.43
CA ASP A 192 22.85 39.10 -20.60
C ASP A 192 23.47 38.70 -21.95
N GLU A 193 24.78 38.49 -22.01
CA GLU A 193 25.47 38.04 -23.23
C GLU A 193 25.09 36.60 -23.58
N LEU A 194 25.11 35.71 -22.58
CA LEU A 194 24.72 34.32 -22.74
C LEU A 194 23.25 34.21 -23.13
N TRP A 195 22.39 35.03 -22.50
CA TRP A 195 20.95 35.06 -22.81
C TRP A 195 20.65 35.54 -24.23
N ARG A 196 21.35 36.58 -24.71
CA ARG A 196 21.14 37.13 -26.06
C ARG A 196 21.64 36.21 -27.17
N ASN A 197 22.69 35.44 -26.91
CA ASN A 197 23.24 34.50 -27.88
C ASN A 197 22.47 33.18 -27.95
N ALA A 198 21.63 32.88 -26.95
CA ALA A 198 20.86 31.65 -26.91
C ALA A 198 19.69 31.64 -27.92
N THR A 199 19.46 30.48 -28.54
CA THR A 199 18.30 30.24 -29.41
C THR A 199 17.03 30.00 -28.58
N ASP A 200 15.87 29.93 -29.23
CA ASP A 200 14.56 29.64 -28.63
C ASP A 200 13.93 28.34 -29.16
N THR A 201 14.62 27.63 -30.05
CA THR A 201 14.11 26.44 -30.77
C THR A 201 13.72 25.27 -29.85
N CYS A 202 14.45 25.04 -28.76
CA CYS A 202 14.14 24.00 -27.78
C CYS A 202 12.84 24.26 -27.00
N CYS A 203 12.38 25.51 -26.94
CA CYS A 203 11.13 25.87 -26.26
C CYS A 203 9.89 25.42 -27.05
N THR A 204 10.03 25.22 -28.36
CA THR A 204 8.95 24.70 -29.23
C THR A 204 9.18 23.25 -29.62
N SER A 205 10.44 22.82 -29.72
CA SER A 205 10.85 21.46 -30.10
C SER A 205 11.87 20.90 -29.10
N PRO A 206 11.48 20.00 -28.17
CA PRO A 206 12.37 19.50 -27.12
C PRO A 206 13.66 18.89 -27.69
N ASN A 207 14.78 19.20 -27.07
CA ASN A 207 16.12 18.71 -27.45
C ASN A 207 16.81 18.09 -26.23
N ASP A 208 17.47 16.95 -26.38
CA ASP A 208 18.13 16.21 -25.28
C ASP A 208 19.27 16.99 -24.59
N THR A 209 19.87 17.97 -25.28
CA THR A 209 21.05 18.72 -24.78
C THR A 209 20.72 20.07 -24.16
N HIS A 210 19.59 20.66 -24.51
CA HIS A 210 19.20 22.01 -24.08
C HIS A 210 17.78 22.00 -23.54
N ALA A 211 17.53 22.78 -22.51
CA ALA A 211 16.20 22.97 -21.95
C ALA A 211 15.73 24.42 -22.08
N CYS A 212 14.42 24.60 -22.12
CA CYS A 212 13.83 25.93 -22.17
C CYS A 212 13.82 26.59 -20.78
N PHE A 213 14.48 27.72 -20.67
CA PHE A 213 14.44 28.60 -19.50
C PHE A 213 13.75 29.92 -19.85
N ASN A 214 12.97 30.48 -18.93
CA ASN A 214 12.19 31.68 -19.12
C ASN A 214 12.55 32.74 -18.06
N ASP A 215 12.67 34.00 -18.49
CA ASP A 215 12.90 35.18 -17.63
C ASP A 215 11.59 35.89 -17.21
N GLY A 216 10.44 35.34 -17.61
CA GLY A 216 9.10 35.91 -17.47
C GLY A 216 8.56 36.55 -18.76
N SER A 217 9.42 36.79 -19.75
CA SER A 217 9.07 37.45 -21.02
C SER A 217 9.41 36.62 -22.25
N ALA A 218 10.55 35.91 -22.25
CA ALA A 218 11.01 35.11 -23.37
C ALA A 218 11.64 33.80 -22.90
N GLY A 219 11.43 32.73 -23.67
CA GLY A 219 12.09 31.44 -23.48
C GLY A 219 13.39 31.36 -24.29
N ARG A 220 14.47 30.86 -23.69
CA ARG A 220 15.75 30.60 -24.35
C ARG A 220 16.30 29.24 -23.97
N CYS A 221 17.09 28.69 -24.88
CA CYS A 221 17.70 27.38 -24.78
C CYS A 221 19.07 27.46 -24.13
N LEU A 222 19.19 26.83 -22.97
CA LEU A 222 20.43 26.76 -22.24
C LEU A 222 20.72 25.31 -21.88
N ASP A 223 22.01 24.98 -21.76
CA ASP A 223 22.43 23.70 -21.19
C ASP A 223 22.00 23.65 -19.72
N PRO A 224 21.08 22.74 -19.35
CA PRO A 224 20.56 22.69 -17.99
C PRO A 224 21.64 22.30 -16.97
N LEU A 225 22.62 21.47 -17.33
CA LEU A 225 23.71 21.10 -16.43
C LEU A 225 24.58 22.31 -16.11
N PHE A 226 24.91 23.12 -17.12
CA PHE A 226 25.63 24.38 -16.92
C PHE A 226 24.85 25.35 -16.02
N VAL A 227 23.56 25.55 -16.30
CA VAL A 227 22.70 26.48 -15.55
C VAL A 227 22.61 26.10 -14.07
N PHE A 228 22.41 24.82 -13.76
CA PHE A 228 22.23 24.40 -12.37
C PHE A 228 23.55 24.31 -11.59
N THR A 229 24.68 24.04 -12.24
CA THR A 229 25.96 23.83 -11.57
C THR A 229 26.88 25.04 -11.52
N GLN A 230 26.85 25.92 -12.54
CA GLN A 230 27.81 27.02 -12.67
C GLN A 230 27.21 28.39 -12.33
N LEU A 231 25.88 28.55 -12.40
CA LEU A 231 25.25 29.85 -12.21
C LEU A 231 24.70 30.03 -10.79
N PRO A 232 24.84 31.24 -10.20
CA PRO A 232 24.34 31.51 -8.86
C PRO A 232 22.81 31.68 -8.85
N PRO A 233 22.16 31.54 -7.68
CA PRO A 233 20.75 31.87 -7.51
C PRO A 233 20.49 33.37 -7.72
N CYS A 234 19.25 33.74 -8.05
CA CYS A 234 18.87 35.12 -8.42
C CYS A 234 18.95 36.21 -7.32
N SER A 235 19.63 36.01 -6.20
CA SER A 235 19.77 37.03 -5.16
C SER A 235 20.80 38.09 -5.56
N GLY A 236 20.36 39.25 -6.07
CA GLY A 236 21.25 40.34 -6.48
C GLY A 236 21.93 40.13 -7.85
N CYS A 237 21.20 39.54 -8.79
CA CYS A 237 21.69 39.16 -10.12
C CYS A 237 22.08 40.38 -10.99
N VAL A 238 23.30 40.36 -11.55
CA VAL A 238 23.72 41.26 -12.63
C VAL A 238 23.48 40.53 -13.96
N GLY A 239 22.25 40.59 -14.45
CA GLY A 239 21.78 39.86 -15.64
C GLY A 239 20.29 39.54 -15.54
N ARG A 240 19.87 38.44 -16.17
CA ARG A 240 18.46 37.98 -16.11
C ARG A 240 18.30 36.83 -15.14
N CYS A 241 17.26 36.92 -14.30
CA CYS A 241 16.84 35.81 -13.48
C CYS A 241 15.96 34.87 -14.31
N VAL A 242 16.41 33.64 -14.54
CA VAL A 242 15.69 32.65 -15.34
C VAL A 242 15.23 31.49 -14.48
N ARG A 243 14.11 30.88 -14.85
CA ARG A 243 13.61 29.62 -14.29
C ARG A 243 13.33 28.63 -15.41
N SER A 244 13.35 27.34 -15.12
CA SER A 244 12.89 26.34 -16.09
C SER A 244 11.44 26.66 -16.49
N SER A 245 11.11 26.47 -17.77
CA SER A 245 9.73 26.62 -18.23
C SER A 245 8.81 25.66 -17.46
N PRO A 246 7.55 26.02 -17.15
CA PRO A 246 6.60 25.09 -16.51
C PRO A 246 6.38 23.80 -17.31
N ASP A 247 6.54 23.89 -18.64
CA ASP A 247 6.45 22.75 -19.56
C ASP A 247 7.70 21.86 -19.51
N GLU A 248 8.83 22.39 -19.04
CA GLU A 248 10.09 21.69 -18.84
C GLU A 248 10.21 21.21 -17.40
N ARG A 249 9.87 19.93 -17.19
CA ARG A 249 10.08 19.27 -15.89
C ARG A 249 11.53 18.85 -15.74
N LEU A 250 12.39 19.80 -15.39
CA LEU A 250 13.79 19.55 -15.04
C LEU A 250 13.91 19.20 -13.57
N ILE A 251 14.85 18.30 -13.29
CA ILE A 251 15.05 17.72 -11.97
C ILE A 251 16.54 17.67 -11.71
N HIS A 252 17.05 18.58 -10.88
CA HIS A 252 18.43 18.61 -10.46
C HIS A 252 18.63 17.76 -9.18
N ILE A 253 19.51 16.76 -9.24
CA ILE A 253 19.86 15.92 -8.10
C ILE A 253 21.37 15.71 -8.02
N ALA A 254 21.89 15.57 -6.80
CA ALA A 254 23.25 15.08 -6.58
C ALA A 254 23.23 13.70 -5.93
N VAL A 255 23.96 12.78 -6.54
CA VAL A 255 24.03 11.37 -6.18
C VAL A 255 25.43 11.06 -5.69
N THR A 256 25.54 10.42 -4.52
CA THR A 256 26.81 9.93 -3.99
C THR A 256 26.93 8.43 -4.24
N ARG A 257 28.03 8.03 -4.89
CA ARG A 257 28.44 6.63 -5.09
C ARG A 257 29.93 6.49 -4.83
N ASP A 258 30.33 5.53 -4.01
CA ASP A 258 31.75 5.25 -3.70
C ASP A 258 32.56 6.51 -3.28
N LYS A 259 31.91 7.41 -2.52
CA LYS A 259 32.41 8.72 -2.07
C LYS A 259 32.60 9.77 -3.18
N SER A 260 32.31 9.45 -4.43
CA SER A 260 32.19 10.43 -5.51
C SER A 260 30.79 11.02 -5.53
N VAL A 261 30.69 12.34 -5.68
CA VAL A 261 29.42 13.05 -5.85
C VAL A 261 29.28 13.38 -7.32
N GLN A 262 28.19 12.92 -7.93
CA GLN A 262 27.83 13.21 -9.31
C GLN A 262 26.52 13.98 -9.34
N THR A 263 26.54 15.12 -10.02
CA THR A 263 25.32 15.89 -10.30
C THR A 263 24.68 15.39 -11.59
N VAL A 264 23.37 15.17 -11.55
CA VAL A 264 22.57 14.75 -12.69
C VAL A 264 21.36 15.67 -12.82
N VAL A 265 21.08 16.11 -14.03
CA VAL A 265 19.84 16.82 -14.36
C VAL A 265 18.99 15.91 -15.23
N LEU A 266 17.81 15.56 -14.74
CA LEU A 266 16.87 14.69 -15.41
C LEU A 266 15.71 15.51 -15.97
N ARG A 267 15.18 15.08 -17.12
CA ARG A 267 13.95 15.65 -17.70
C ARG A 267 12.81 14.64 -17.56
N GLY A 268 11.67 15.07 -17.03
CA GLY A 268 10.44 14.28 -16.96
C GLY A 268 10.05 13.91 -15.54
N THR A 269 9.48 12.72 -15.36
CA THR A 269 8.99 12.23 -14.06
C THR A 269 9.93 11.20 -13.46
N LEU A 270 10.16 11.28 -12.16
CA LEU A 270 10.97 10.31 -11.45
C LEU A 270 10.20 9.01 -11.23
N GLY A 271 10.60 7.96 -11.95
CA GLY A 271 10.22 6.58 -11.65
C GLY A 271 11.24 5.95 -10.70
N MET A 272 11.42 6.53 -9.51
CA MET A 272 12.45 6.10 -8.56
C MET A 272 11.85 5.90 -7.16
N ALA A 273 12.21 4.78 -6.53
CA ALA A 273 11.89 4.48 -5.14
C ALA A 273 13.12 4.78 -4.26
N VAL A 274 12.88 5.47 -3.15
CA VAL A 274 13.94 5.91 -2.23
C VAL A 274 13.62 5.58 -0.78
N SER A 275 14.65 5.42 0.04
CA SER A 275 14.55 5.20 1.48
C SER A 275 15.52 6.07 2.27
N THR A 276 15.13 6.48 3.47
CA THR A 276 15.99 7.25 4.39
C THR A 276 16.94 6.35 5.20
N HIS A 277 16.73 5.03 5.15
CA HIS A 277 17.44 4.08 6.00
C HIS A 277 18.19 3.05 5.17
N THR A 278 19.37 2.67 5.65
CA THR A 278 20.20 1.61 5.10
C THR A 278 20.56 0.60 6.18
N LEU A 279 20.95 -0.62 5.80
CA LEU A 279 21.44 -1.60 6.78
C LEU A 279 22.77 -1.15 7.37
N ARG A 280 22.96 -1.42 8.67
CA ARG A 280 24.21 -1.15 9.36
C ARG A 280 25.38 -1.82 8.64
N PRO A 281 26.56 -1.17 8.53
CA PRO A 281 27.71 -1.71 7.81
C PRO A 281 28.12 -3.12 8.23
N ALA A 282 28.06 -3.44 9.53
CA ALA A 282 28.36 -4.77 10.06
C ALA A 282 27.41 -5.86 9.52
N VAL A 283 26.12 -5.55 9.41
CA VAL A 283 25.11 -6.48 8.86
C VAL A 283 25.30 -6.62 7.35
N ARG A 284 25.59 -5.50 6.67
CA ARG A 284 25.91 -5.49 5.23
C ARG A 284 27.11 -6.36 4.90
N ALA A 285 28.16 -6.32 5.73
CA ALA A 285 29.34 -7.16 5.58
C ALA A 285 29.04 -8.66 5.76
N LEU A 286 28.13 -9.01 6.67
CA LEU A 286 27.75 -10.41 6.94
C LEU A 286 26.93 -11.02 5.80
N VAL A 287 25.99 -10.26 5.23
CA VAL A 287 25.05 -10.74 4.19
C VAL A 287 25.64 -10.61 2.77
N GLY A 288 26.65 -9.75 2.58
CA GLY A 288 27.35 -9.55 1.32
C GLY A 288 26.81 -8.36 0.52
N TYR A 289 27.69 -7.42 0.16
CA TYR A 289 27.32 -6.10 -0.40
C TYR A 289 26.45 -6.14 -1.66
N GLY A 290 26.58 -7.16 -2.53
CA GLY A 290 25.78 -7.26 -3.75
C GLY A 290 24.37 -7.83 -3.57
N ALA A 291 24.18 -8.74 -2.61
CA ALA A 291 22.89 -9.41 -2.39
C ALA A 291 22.00 -8.61 -1.42
N VAL A 292 22.59 -7.83 -0.52
CA VAL A 292 21.89 -7.12 0.54
C VAL A 292 20.76 -6.25 0.02
N ASP A 293 21.01 -5.42 -0.98
CA ASP A 293 20.02 -4.42 -1.43
C ASP A 293 18.82 -5.10 -2.08
N VAL A 294 19.07 -6.18 -2.83
CA VAL A 294 18.04 -7.04 -3.42
C VAL A 294 17.24 -7.75 -2.32
N THR A 295 17.91 -8.34 -1.34
CA THR A 295 17.24 -9.04 -0.22
C THR A 295 16.38 -8.09 0.60
N VAL A 296 16.89 -6.90 0.94
CA VAL A 296 16.12 -5.88 1.65
C VAL A 296 14.91 -5.48 0.83
N TYR A 297 15.09 -5.15 -0.45
CA TYR A 297 13.99 -4.80 -1.34
C TYR A 297 12.87 -5.83 -1.31
N TYR A 298 13.18 -7.11 -1.57
CA TYR A 298 12.17 -8.17 -1.54
C TYR A 298 11.55 -8.33 -0.15
N MET A 299 12.34 -8.24 0.93
CA MET A 299 11.80 -8.28 2.29
C MET A 299 10.77 -7.17 2.52
N ARG A 300 11.04 -5.93 2.09
CA ARG A 300 10.08 -4.81 2.18
C ARG A 300 8.83 -5.09 1.35
N LEU A 301 9.04 -5.61 0.14
CA LEU A 301 7.96 -5.93 -0.79
C LEU A 301 7.01 -6.98 -0.22
N TRP A 302 7.54 -8.10 0.29
CA TRP A 302 6.78 -9.16 0.94
C TRP A 302 6.04 -8.64 2.18
N TYR A 303 6.68 -7.80 3.01
CA TYR A 303 6.04 -7.20 4.17
C TYR A 303 4.87 -6.29 3.77
N TRP A 304 5.07 -5.44 2.76
CA TRP A 304 4.02 -4.55 2.26
C TRP A 304 2.82 -5.33 1.74
N TYR A 305 3.04 -6.34 0.90
CA TYR A 305 1.97 -7.20 0.42
C TYR A 305 1.27 -7.95 1.55
N ALA A 306 2.01 -8.45 2.55
CA ALA A 306 1.41 -9.11 3.71
C ALA A 306 0.48 -8.19 4.51
N LEU A 307 0.86 -6.91 4.69
CA LEU A 307 -0.02 -5.92 5.31
C LEU A 307 -1.26 -5.65 4.47
N VAL A 308 -1.08 -5.38 3.16
CA VAL A 308 -2.20 -5.07 2.27
C VAL A 308 -3.17 -6.24 2.16
N THR A 309 -2.67 -7.45 1.88
CA THR A 309 -3.51 -8.65 1.75
C THR A 309 -4.12 -9.04 3.10
N GLY A 310 -3.39 -8.92 4.20
CA GLY A 310 -3.93 -9.25 5.53
C GLY A 310 -5.03 -8.28 5.96
N VAL A 311 -4.85 -6.97 5.78
CA VAL A 311 -5.89 -5.98 6.06
C VAL A 311 -7.11 -6.18 5.15
N ALA A 312 -6.88 -6.43 3.85
CA ALA A 312 -7.94 -6.76 2.92
C ALA A 312 -8.72 -8.01 3.37
N LEU A 313 -8.03 -9.10 3.73
CA LEU A 313 -8.68 -10.31 4.24
C LEU A 313 -9.51 -10.05 5.49
N CYS A 314 -9.05 -9.20 6.42
CA CYS A 314 -9.86 -8.83 7.60
C CYS A 314 -11.12 -8.06 7.22
N ILE A 315 -11.00 -7.06 6.35
CA ILE A 315 -12.13 -6.19 5.95
C ILE A 315 -13.13 -6.98 5.10
N PHE A 316 -12.67 -7.64 4.04
CA PHE A 316 -13.55 -8.34 3.10
C PHE A 316 -14.24 -9.52 3.76
N ASN A 317 -13.57 -10.34 4.58
CA ASN A 317 -14.24 -11.46 5.25
C ASN A 317 -15.33 -11.00 6.24
N MET A 318 -15.23 -9.81 6.82
CA MET A 318 -16.28 -9.24 7.68
C MET A 318 -17.40 -8.54 6.92
N LEU A 319 -17.33 -8.41 5.59
CA LEU A 319 -18.46 -7.92 4.82
C LEU A 319 -19.60 -8.94 4.85
N PRO A 320 -20.86 -8.49 4.98
CA PRO A 320 -22.02 -9.37 4.89
C PRO A 320 -22.31 -9.73 3.43
N LEU A 321 -21.36 -10.44 2.79
CA LEU A 321 -21.48 -10.97 1.44
C LEU A 321 -21.63 -12.49 1.48
N PRO A 322 -22.38 -13.10 0.54
CA PRO A 322 -22.57 -14.54 0.52
C PRO A 322 -21.26 -15.30 0.49
N GLY A 323 -21.10 -16.25 1.43
CA GLY A 323 -19.91 -17.10 1.51
C GLY A 323 -18.76 -16.53 2.35
N LEU A 324 -18.89 -15.31 2.90
CA LEU A 324 -17.92 -14.71 3.83
C LEU A 324 -18.41 -14.78 5.28
N ASP A 325 -17.48 -14.70 6.23
CA ASP A 325 -17.77 -14.75 7.68
C ASP A 325 -18.79 -13.71 8.13
N GLY A 326 -18.74 -12.49 7.58
CA GLY A 326 -19.65 -11.41 7.92
C GLY A 326 -21.12 -11.77 7.68
N SER A 327 -21.40 -12.55 6.62
CA SER A 327 -22.76 -13.04 6.34
C SER A 327 -23.23 -14.04 7.39
N ALA A 328 -22.35 -14.96 7.80
CA ALA A 328 -22.63 -15.94 8.85
C ALA A 328 -22.81 -15.25 10.21
N TYR A 329 -21.99 -14.25 10.51
CA TYR A 329 -22.05 -13.45 11.73
C TYR A 329 -23.39 -12.71 11.83
N VAL A 330 -23.75 -11.93 10.81
CA VAL A 330 -25.01 -11.18 10.76
C VAL A 330 -26.21 -12.12 10.91
N ARG A 331 -26.18 -13.27 10.25
CA ARG A 331 -27.24 -14.28 10.34
C ARG A 331 -27.46 -14.77 11.77
N VAL A 332 -26.40 -15.16 12.46
CA VAL A 332 -26.48 -15.63 13.86
C VAL A 332 -26.97 -14.53 14.81
N VAL A 333 -26.58 -13.27 14.56
CA VAL A 333 -27.04 -12.12 15.35
C VAL A 333 -28.54 -11.84 15.13
N ILE A 334 -29.02 -11.86 13.89
CA ILE A 334 -30.44 -11.65 13.57
C ILE A 334 -31.30 -12.78 14.16
N GLU A 335 -30.90 -14.05 13.97
CA GLU A 335 -31.57 -15.21 14.59
C GLU A 335 -31.57 -15.09 16.12
N GLY A 336 -30.46 -14.61 16.69
CA GLY A 336 -30.31 -14.21 18.09
C GLY A 336 -31.41 -13.29 18.59
N HIS A 337 -31.57 -12.16 17.91
CA HIS A 337 -32.46 -11.07 18.31
C HIS A 337 -33.94 -11.42 18.13
N VAL A 338 -34.31 -12.08 17.02
CA VAL A 338 -35.70 -12.47 16.73
C VAL A 338 -36.22 -13.46 17.77
N ILE A 339 -35.43 -14.47 18.12
CA ILE A 339 -35.79 -15.46 19.14
C ILE A 339 -35.87 -14.79 20.53
N GLY A 340 -34.95 -13.87 20.84
CA GLY A 340 -34.97 -13.13 22.10
C GLY A 340 -36.21 -12.25 22.30
N GLN A 341 -36.71 -11.61 21.25
CA GLN A 341 -37.95 -10.80 21.31
C GLN A 341 -39.22 -11.65 21.46
N GLN A 342 -39.25 -12.86 20.90
CA GLN A 342 -40.38 -13.78 21.06
C GLN A 342 -40.47 -14.34 22.48
N GLN A 343 -39.34 -14.58 23.14
CA GLN A 343 -39.31 -15.10 24.51
C GLN A 343 -39.70 -14.05 25.58
N SER A 344 -39.64 -12.74 25.25
CA SER A 344 -40.12 -11.65 26.12
C SER A 344 -41.61 -11.33 25.94
N SER A 345 -42.26 -11.92 24.94
CA SER A 345 -43.67 -11.69 24.60
C SER A 345 -44.50 -12.90 25.02
N ASP A 346 -44.60 -13.15 26.33
CA ASP A 346 -45.43 -14.23 26.88
C ASP A 346 -46.92 -14.00 26.54
N VAL A 347 -47.43 -14.79 25.59
CA VAL A 347 -48.86 -15.08 25.42
C VAL A 347 -49.11 -16.40 26.16
N PRO A 348 -50.06 -16.50 27.10
CA PRO A 348 -50.25 -17.71 27.89
C PRO A 348 -50.67 -18.88 27.01
N LEU A 349 -49.96 -20.00 27.21
CA LEU A 349 -50.10 -21.28 26.54
C LEU A 349 -51.54 -21.82 26.65
N GLY A 350 -52.18 -22.06 25.50
CA GLY A 350 -53.30 -23.00 25.39
C GLY A 350 -52.76 -24.41 25.21
N ASP A 351 -53.29 -25.36 25.98
CA ASP A 351 -53.01 -26.79 25.92
C ASP A 351 -53.37 -27.37 24.55
N ASP A 352 -52.40 -27.51 23.65
CA ASP A 352 -52.50 -28.42 22.51
C ASP A 352 -51.17 -29.15 22.31
N LEU A 353 -51.24 -30.48 22.31
CA LEU A 353 -50.13 -31.44 22.35
C LEU A 353 -49.46 -31.69 20.98
N GLU A 354 -49.56 -30.76 20.04
CA GLU A 354 -48.85 -30.79 18.76
C GLU A 354 -47.80 -29.67 18.70
N ASP A 355 -46.53 -30.04 18.64
CA ASP A 355 -45.32 -29.20 18.63
C ASP A 355 -45.54 -27.74 18.12
N PRO A 356 -45.87 -26.80 19.03
CA PRO A 356 -46.18 -25.42 18.65
C PRO A 356 -44.93 -24.62 18.26
N ALA A 357 -43.72 -25.18 18.45
CA ALA A 357 -42.47 -24.54 18.10
C ALA A 357 -42.19 -24.57 16.59
N ALA A 358 -42.63 -25.61 15.86
CA ALA A 358 -42.26 -25.82 14.46
C ALA A 358 -42.77 -24.75 13.47
N PRO A 359 -44.02 -24.22 13.57
CA PRO A 359 -44.49 -23.15 12.68
C PRO A 359 -43.80 -21.80 12.99
N GLN A 360 -43.57 -21.53 14.28
CA GLN A 360 -43.04 -20.27 14.77
C GLN A 360 -41.53 -20.13 14.49
N GLU A 361 -40.77 -21.22 14.64
CA GLU A 361 -39.35 -21.29 14.22
C GLU A 361 -39.18 -21.13 12.70
N ARG A 362 -40.10 -21.67 11.89
CA ARG A 362 -40.07 -21.46 10.43
C ARG A 362 -40.30 -20.00 10.06
N ALA A 363 -41.17 -19.29 10.77
CA ALA A 363 -41.45 -17.88 10.50
C ALA A 363 -40.25 -16.97 10.88
N SER A 364 -39.60 -17.23 12.02
CA SER A 364 -38.38 -16.52 12.42
C SER A 364 -37.22 -16.76 11.44
N ASP A 365 -37.05 -18.01 11.00
CA ASP A 365 -36.03 -18.38 10.02
C ASP A 365 -36.26 -17.70 8.67
N GLN A 366 -37.52 -17.64 8.21
CA GLN A 366 -37.89 -16.96 6.96
C GLN A 366 -37.62 -15.45 7.05
N PHE A 367 -37.92 -14.83 8.19
CA PHE A 367 -37.64 -13.41 8.42
C PHE A 367 -36.15 -13.12 8.44
N ALA A 368 -35.37 -13.89 9.21
CA ALA A 368 -33.92 -13.77 9.27
C ALA A 368 -33.28 -13.96 7.89
N ALA A 369 -33.71 -14.98 7.13
CA ALA A 369 -33.24 -15.23 5.77
C ALA A 369 -33.64 -14.13 4.78
N LYS A 370 -34.80 -13.47 4.96
CA LYS A 370 -35.20 -12.33 4.14
C LYS A 370 -34.32 -11.11 4.42
N MET A 371 -34.10 -10.80 5.70
CA MET A 371 -33.28 -9.66 6.10
C MET A 371 -31.81 -9.84 5.70
N GLN A 372 -31.25 -11.03 5.90
CA GLN A 372 -29.90 -11.37 5.43
C GLN A 372 -29.76 -11.15 3.92
N ARG A 373 -30.71 -11.63 3.11
CA ARG A 373 -30.68 -11.44 1.64
C ARG A 373 -30.74 -9.97 1.23
N VAL A 374 -31.46 -9.14 1.97
CA VAL A 374 -31.51 -7.68 1.72
C VAL A 374 -30.14 -7.06 2.00
N ILE A 375 -29.55 -7.36 3.16
CA ILE A 375 -28.23 -6.85 3.54
C ILE A 375 -27.18 -7.29 2.51
N GLU A 376 -27.14 -8.58 2.16
CA GLU A 376 -26.20 -9.13 1.17
C GLU A 376 -26.33 -8.44 -0.19
N ARG A 377 -27.55 -8.21 -0.68
CA ARG A 377 -27.78 -7.53 -1.96
C ARG A 377 -27.35 -6.08 -1.93
N VAL A 378 -27.64 -5.35 -0.85
CA VAL A 378 -27.24 -3.94 -0.69
C VAL A 378 -25.72 -3.85 -0.63
N THR A 379 -25.07 -4.66 0.21
CA THR A 379 -23.61 -4.68 0.32
C THR A 379 -22.94 -5.09 -0.97
N LEU A 380 -23.46 -6.10 -1.69
CA LEU A 380 -22.95 -6.50 -3.00
C LEU A 380 -23.07 -5.34 -4.01
N GLY A 381 -24.23 -4.68 -4.06
CA GLY A 381 -24.47 -3.54 -4.95
C GLY A 381 -23.49 -2.38 -4.70
N VAL A 382 -23.30 -2.00 -3.43
CA VAL A 382 -22.35 -0.95 -3.04
C VAL A 382 -20.91 -1.36 -3.35
N THR A 383 -20.52 -2.60 -3.08
CA THR A 383 -19.16 -3.09 -3.34
C THR A 383 -18.85 -3.13 -4.82
N VAL A 384 -19.79 -3.60 -5.65
CA VAL A 384 -19.66 -3.60 -7.11
C VAL A 384 -19.57 -2.17 -7.65
N LEU A 385 -20.42 -1.26 -7.16
CA LEU A 385 -20.38 0.15 -7.56
C LEU A 385 -19.04 0.80 -7.22
N ALA A 386 -18.51 0.55 -6.01
CA ALA A 386 -17.21 1.05 -5.59
C ALA A 386 -16.06 0.50 -6.44
N LEU A 387 -16.06 -0.81 -6.73
CA LEU A 387 -15.04 -1.45 -7.58
C LEU A 387 -15.10 -0.94 -9.02
N VAL A 388 -16.29 -0.85 -9.61
CA VAL A 388 -16.46 -0.35 -10.98
C VAL A 388 -16.06 1.13 -11.06
N GLY A 389 -16.47 1.96 -10.10
CA GLY A 389 -16.05 3.36 -10.05
C GLY A 389 -14.54 3.53 -9.93
N SER A 390 -13.89 2.65 -9.17
CA SER A 390 -12.42 2.62 -9.03
C SER A 390 -11.74 2.22 -10.34
N ILE A 391 -12.27 1.22 -11.06
CA ILE A 391 -11.75 0.77 -12.36
C ILE A 391 -11.93 1.84 -13.44
N ILE A 392 -13.11 2.49 -13.51
CA ILE A 392 -13.37 3.56 -14.48
C ILE A 392 -12.43 4.75 -14.25
N SER A 393 -12.07 5.04 -12.99
CA SER A 393 -11.11 6.11 -12.67
C SER A 393 -9.66 5.79 -13.09
N LEU A 394 -9.37 4.53 -13.43
CA LEU A 394 -8.05 4.07 -13.87
C LEU A 394 -7.87 4.10 -15.38
N LEU A 395 -8.95 3.86 -16.13
CA LEU A 395 -9.00 4.06 -17.58
C LEU A 395 -8.97 5.56 -17.89
#